data_AF-A0A829GBK1-F1
#
_entry.id   AF-A0A829GBK1-F1
#
_cell.length_a   1.000
_cell.length_b   1.000
_cell.length_c   1.000
_cell.angle_alpha   90.00
_cell.angle_beta   90.00
_cell.angle_gamma   90.00
#
_symmetry.space_group_name_H-M   'P 1'
#
loop_
_entity.id
_entity.type
_entity.pdbx_description
1 polymer ?
#
loop_
_entity_poly.entity_id
_entity_poly.type
_entity_poly.pdbx_seq_one_letter_code
_entity_poly.pdbx_strand_id
1 'polypeptide(L)'
;MNLAYYPFQLITTKPSEVTVIDTASPKVLTDLIEALRNDLDKVVLSNDQLEPQEIRKASLWIGDPMLELDLDKLFQRLIYKRMELLIENQRLVELIDQ
;
A
#
# COMPACT_ATOMS: atom_id res chain seq x y z
N MET A 1 -0.13 8.34 -5.73
CA MET A 1 -0.81 8.59 -4.42
C MET A 1 -0.13 9.75 -3.72
N ASN A 2 -0.93 10.65 -3.14
CA ASN A 2 -0.46 11.85 -2.47
C ASN A 2 -0.82 11.82 -0.98
N LEU A 3 0.07 12.32 -0.13
CA LEU A 3 -0.11 12.45 1.31
C LEU A 3 0.00 13.93 1.69
N ALA A 4 -1.07 14.46 2.29
CA ALA A 4 -1.14 15.84 2.77
C ALA A 4 -1.14 15.87 4.30
N TYR A 5 -0.24 16.68 4.87
CA TYR A 5 -0.15 16.95 6.31
C TYR A 5 0.24 18.43 6.51
N TYR A 6 -0.67 19.24 7.05
CA TYR A 6 -0.44 20.69 7.21
C TYR A 6 0.61 20.99 8.29
N PRO A 7 1.53 21.97 8.11
CA PRO A 7 1.65 22.92 6.99
C PRO A 7 2.62 22.49 5.89
N PHE A 8 2.97 21.21 5.82
CA PHE A 8 3.98 20.73 4.88
C PHE A 8 3.44 20.69 3.45
N GLN A 9 4.37 20.72 2.48
CA GLN A 9 4.04 20.51 1.08
C GLN A 9 3.51 19.08 0.86
N LEU A 10 2.73 18.91 -0.20
CA LEU A 10 2.18 17.62 -0.59
C LEU A 10 3.30 16.62 -0.87
N ILE A 11 3.24 15.45 -0.25
CA ILE A 11 4.20 14.36 -0.45
C ILE A 11 3.61 13.40 -1.49
N THR A 12 4.20 13.38 -2.69
CA THR A 12 3.76 12.48 -3.77
C THR A 12 4.61 11.21 -3.77
N THR A 13 3.95 10.06 -3.68
CA THR A 13 4.56 8.73 -3.80
C THR A 13 4.36 8.21 -5.22
N LYS A 14 5.39 7.53 -5.76
CA LYS A 14 5.35 6.90 -7.09
C LYS A 14 5.35 5.38 -6.97
N PRO A 15 4.65 4.67 -7.88
CA PRO A 15 4.74 3.22 -7.94
C PRO A 15 6.18 2.76 -8.11
N SER A 16 6.54 1.66 -7.43
CA SER A 16 7.87 1.02 -7.52
C SER A 16 9.05 1.86 -7.01
N GLU A 17 8.80 3.01 -6.39
CA GLU A 17 9.81 3.83 -5.73
C GLU A 17 9.55 3.87 -4.22
N VAL A 18 10.60 3.68 -3.41
CA VAL A 18 10.50 3.82 -1.95
C VAL A 18 10.56 5.30 -1.60
N THR A 19 9.50 5.81 -0.96
CA THR A 19 9.48 7.16 -0.39
C THR A 19 9.84 7.09 1.09
N VAL A 20 10.89 7.82 1.49
CA VAL A 20 11.31 7.96 2.89
C VAL A 20 10.92 9.34 3.39
N ILE A 21 10.24 9.39 4.54
CA ILE A 21 9.85 10.63 5.20
C ILE A 21 10.65 10.77 6.50
N ASP A 22 11.63 11.67 6.50
CA ASP A 22 12.30 12.10 7.74
C ASP A 22 11.51 13.27 8.33
N THR A 23 10.98 13.08 9.53
CA THR A 23 10.07 14.04 10.16
C THR A 23 10.79 15.15 10.91
N ALA A 24 12.06 14.95 11.29
CA ALA A 24 12.84 15.83 12.16
C ALA A 24 12.13 16.28 13.48
N SER A 25 11.00 15.67 13.82
CA SER A 25 10.10 16.09 14.89
C SER A 25 9.31 14.88 15.40
N PRO A 26 9.38 14.58 16.70
CA PRO A 26 8.60 13.51 17.31
C PRO A 26 7.10 13.71 17.13
N LYS A 27 6.62 14.97 17.20
CA LYS A 27 5.20 15.28 17.06
C LYS A 27 4.67 14.90 15.67
N VAL A 28 5.42 15.27 14.62
CA VAL A 28 5.03 14.97 13.23
C VAL A 28 5.02 13.45 13.01
N LEU A 29 6.01 12.73 13.55
CA LEU A 29 6.03 11.27 13.50
C LEU A 29 4.81 10.65 14.18
N THR A 30 4.49 11.08 15.40
CA THR A 30 3.31 10.59 16.13
C THR A 30 2.02 10.89 15.36
N ASP A 31 1.86 12.08 14.81
CA ASP A 31 0.67 12.46 14.04
C ASP A 31 0.50 11.57 12.80
N LEU A 32 1.59 11.27 12.08
CA LEU A 32 1.57 10.36 10.93
C LEU A 32 1.19 8.94 11.34
N ILE A 33 1.79 8.41 12.42
CA ILE A 33 1.49 7.07 12.92
C ILE A 33 0.02 6.96 13.34
N GLU A 34 -0.48 7.93 14.12
CA GLU A 34 -1.86 7.91 14.58
C GLU A 34 -2.85 8.02 13.41
N ALA A 35 -2.57 8.87 12.43
CA ALA A 35 -3.44 9.03 11.27
C ALA A 35 -3.47 7.76 10.40
N LEU A 36 -2.31 7.20 10.06
CA LEU A 36 -2.21 6.01 9.21
C LEU A 36 -2.73 4.74 9.89
N ARG A 37 -2.56 4.63 11.23
CA ARG A 37 -3.03 3.48 12.00
C ARG A 37 -4.50 3.56 12.35
N ASN A 38 -4.96 4.72 12.82
CA ASN A 38 -6.28 4.85 13.45
C ASN A 38 -7.30 5.60 12.60
N ASP A 39 -6.91 6.14 11.44
CA ASP A 39 -7.76 6.95 10.57
C ASP A 39 -8.21 8.26 11.24
N LEU A 40 -7.23 8.98 11.82
CA LEU A 40 -7.45 10.32 12.37
C LEU A 40 -7.31 11.38 11.29
N ASP A 41 -8.14 12.43 11.35
CA ASP A 41 -8.22 13.57 10.41
C ASP A 41 -6.98 14.51 10.40
N LYS A 42 -5.79 14.02 10.76
CA LYS A 42 -4.54 14.78 10.70
C LYS A 42 -3.84 14.66 9.34
N VAL A 43 -4.06 13.55 8.62
CA VAL A 43 -3.43 13.27 7.33
C VAL A 43 -4.53 12.96 6.33
N VAL A 44 -4.37 13.45 5.10
CA VAL A 44 -5.27 13.12 3.98
C VAL A 44 -4.49 12.39 2.91
N LEU A 45 -4.97 11.23 2.52
CA LEU A 45 -4.50 10.52 1.33
C LEU A 45 -5.38 10.88 0.14
N SER A 46 -4.78 11.08 -1.02
CA SER A 46 -5.52 11.27 -2.28
C SER A 46 -4.90 10.51 -3.44
N ASN A 47 -5.73 10.21 -4.44
CA ASN A 47 -5.26 9.64 -5.70
C ASN A 47 -4.54 10.70 -6.56
N ASP A 48 -4.14 10.33 -7.76
CA ASP A 48 -3.38 11.20 -8.66
C ASP A 48 -4.24 12.36 -9.22
N GLN A 49 -5.57 12.24 -9.12
CA GLN A 49 -6.56 13.27 -9.45
C GLN A 49 -6.90 14.18 -8.25
N LEU A 50 -6.19 14.02 -7.12
CA LEU A 50 -6.42 14.75 -5.86
C LEU A 50 -7.78 14.44 -5.21
N GLU A 51 -8.40 13.31 -5.54
CA GLU A 51 -9.63 12.86 -4.87
C GLU A 51 -9.26 12.15 -3.55
N PRO A 52 -9.82 12.60 -2.40
CA PRO A 52 -9.54 12.00 -1.10
C PRO A 52 -9.88 10.51 -1.07
N GLN A 53 -9.05 9.75 -0.36
CA GLN A 53 -9.21 8.32 -0.16
C GLN A 53 -9.30 8.01 1.34
N GLU A 54 -10.15 7.05 1.69
CA GLU A 54 -10.21 6.49 3.04
C GLU A 54 -8.89 5.76 3.34
N ILE A 55 -8.21 6.13 4.43
CA ILE A 55 -6.85 5.66 4.74
C ILE A 55 -6.80 4.13 4.82
N ARG A 56 -7.78 3.52 5.47
CA ARG A 56 -7.87 2.06 5.65
C ARG A 56 -8.04 1.28 4.35
N LYS A 57 -8.57 1.91 3.30
CA LYS A 57 -8.75 1.29 1.98
C LYS A 57 -7.55 1.54 1.06
N ALA A 58 -6.93 2.70 1.19
CA ALA A 58 -5.83 3.11 0.32
C ALA A 58 -4.45 2.68 0.82
N SER A 59 -4.31 2.32 2.10
CA SER A 59 -3.02 2.01 2.71
C SER A 59 -3.08 0.77 3.61
N LEU A 60 -1.94 0.08 3.69
CA LEU A 60 -1.67 -0.96 4.67
C LEU A 60 -0.61 -0.43 5.61
N TRP A 61 -0.97 -0.21 6.88
CA TRP A 61 -0.02 0.17 7.92
C TRP A 61 0.61 -1.09 8.53
N ILE A 62 1.94 -1.10 8.61
CA ILE A 62 2.72 -2.16 9.24
C ILE A 62 3.70 -1.49 10.20
N GLY A 63 3.52 -1.70 11.51
CA GLY A 63 4.42 -1.16 12.53
C GLY A 63 5.56 -2.13 12.81
N ASP A 64 5.23 -3.30 13.36
CA ASP A 64 6.17 -4.40 13.58
C ASP A 64 5.88 -5.55 12.59
N PRO A 65 6.71 -5.72 11.55
CA PRO A 65 6.52 -6.78 10.58
C PRO A 65 6.59 -8.19 11.15
N MET A 66 7.30 -8.41 12.26
CA MET A 66 7.45 -9.76 12.83
C MET A 66 6.21 -10.20 13.61
N LEU A 67 5.42 -9.24 14.11
CA LEU A 67 4.25 -9.52 14.95
C LEU A 67 2.93 -9.26 14.22
N GLU A 68 2.87 -8.23 13.37
CA GLU A 68 1.63 -7.74 12.78
C GLU A 68 1.39 -8.24 11.34
N LEU A 69 2.42 -8.75 10.66
CA LEU A 69 2.35 -9.12 9.24
C LEU A 69 2.35 -10.64 9.03
N ASP A 70 1.18 -11.17 8.69
CA ASP A 70 1.03 -12.53 8.18
C ASP A 70 1.16 -12.51 6.64
N LEU A 71 2.36 -12.83 6.15
CA LEU A 71 2.66 -12.86 4.72
C LEU A 71 1.87 -13.94 3.98
N ASP A 72 1.64 -15.09 4.61
CA ASP A 72 0.90 -16.19 3.99
C ASP A 72 -0.52 -15.72 3.70
N LYS A 73 -1.21 -15.17 4.71
CA LYS A 73 -2.56 -14.64 4.53
C LYS A 73 -2.64 -13.51 3.49
N LEU A 74 -1.61 -12.67 3.43
CA LEU A 74 -1.59 -11.52 2.53
C LEU A 74 -1.39 -11.91 1.06
N PHE A 75 -0.52 -12.90 0.79
CA PHE A 75 -0.13 -13.26 -0.57
C PHE A 75 -0.77 -14.54 -1.09
N GLN A 76 -1.29 -15.43 -0.24
CA GLN A 76 -1.82 -16.73 -0.65
C GLN A 76 -2.87 -16.63 -1.77
N ARG A 77 -3.82 -15.69 -1.68
CA ARG A 77 -4.84 -15.48 -2.72
C ARG A 77 -4.23 -14.99 -4.04
N LEU A 78 -3.24 -14.09 -3.98
CA LEU A 78 -2.55 -13.57 -5.16
C LEU A 78 -1.74 -14.68 -5.84
N ILE A 79 -1.05 -15.49 -5.04
CA ILE A 79 -0.28 -16.64 -5.51
C ILE A 79 -1.19 -17.66 -6.19
N TYR A 80 -2.30 -18.06 -5.56
CA TYR A 80 -3.23 -19.02 -6.17
C TYR A 80 -3.78 -18.51 -7.51
N LYS A 81 -4.25 -17.26 -7.56
CA LYS A 81 -4.74 -16.66 -8.80
C LYS A 81 -3.66 -16.62 -9.89
N ARG A 82 -2.39 -16.38 -9.50
CA ARG A 82 -1.28 -16.39 -10.44
C ARG A 82 -0.96 -17.81 -10.93
N MET A 83 -1.04 -18.82 -10.06
CA MET A 83 -0.84 -20.21 -10.45
C MET A 83 -1.93 -20.72 -11.40
N GLU A 84 -3.21 -20.39 -11.15
CA GLU A 84 -4.32 -20.71 -12.05
C GLU A 84 -4.05 -20.19 -13.47
N LEU A 85 -3.68 -18.91 -13.59
CA LEU A 85 -3.34 -18.30 -14.88
C LEU A 85 -2.15 -18.99 -15.56
N LEU A 86 -1.13 -19.41 -14.81
CA LEU A 86 0.03 -20.10 -15.39
C LEU A 86 -0.35 -21.49 -15.92
N ILE A 87 -1.19 -22.24 -15.19
CA ILE A 87 -1.66 -23.56 -15.61
C ILE A 87 -2.56 -23.45 -16.84
N GLU A 88 -3.48 -22.48 -16.87
CA GLU A 88 -4.35 -22.23 -18.03
C GLU A 88 -3.53 -21.90 -19.28
N ASN A 89 -2.53 -21.03 -19.16
CA ASN A 89 -1.65 -20.69 -20.28
C ASN A 89 -0.83 -21.89 -20.77
N GLN A 90 -0.32 -22.72 -19.85
CA GLN A 90 0.43 -23.91 -20.23
C GLN A 90 -0.43 -24.92 -20.99
N ARG A 91 -1.67 -25.16 -20.53
CA ARG A 91 -2.62 -26.03 -21.23
C ARG A 91 -3.00 -25.53 -22.62
N LEU A 92 -3.09 -24.22 -22.81
CA LEU A 92 -3.35 -23.63 -24.13
C LEU A 92 -2.19 -23.86 -25.09
N VAL A 93 -0.94 -23.75 -24.62
CA VAL A 93 0.24 -24.05 -25.45
C VAL A 93 0.25 -25.52 -25.87
N GLU A 94 -0.01 -26.44 -24.95
CA GLU A 94 -0.08 -27.89 -25.24
C GLU A 94 -1.20 -28.26 -26.23
N LEU A 95 -2.28 -27.48 -26.31
CA LEU A 95 -3.38 -27.67 -27.27
C LEU A 95 -3.10 -27.07 -28.66
N ILE A 96 -2.24 -26.04 -28.75
CA ILE A 96 -1.85 -25.39 -30.01
C ILE A 96 -0.73 -26.15 -30.73
N ASP A 97 0.12 -26.85 -29.98
CA ASP A 97 1.21 -27.69 -30.52
C ASP A 97 0.74 -29.09 -31.00
N GLN A 98 -0.57 -29.37 -31.01
CA GLN A 98 -1.20 -30.56 -31.61
C GLN A 98 -1.80 -30.25 -32.99
#